data_AF-A0A8B7ZQB0-F1
#
_entry.id   AF-A0A8B7ZQB0-F1
#
_cell.length_a   1.000
_cell.length_b   1.000
_cell.length_c   1.000
_cell.angle_alpha   90.00
_cell.angle_beta   90.00
_cell.angle_gamma   90.00
#
_symmetry.space_group_name_H-M   'P 1'
#
loop_
_entity.id
_entity.type
_entity.pdbx_description
1 polymer ?
#
loop_
_entity_poly.entity_id
_entity_poly.type
_entity_poly.pdbx_seq_one_letter_code
_entity_poly.pdbx_strand_id
1 'polypeptide(L)'
;MAQPHPDESDGIFLENELPSSKDEADYSLSVVNLTRAADIPLRYFLPKIFSPIEASMRRSCQRVSEKAPKYRLLNTDWGNRLSSIKEGPGILALVTVENKAVDQHTVSKVESHIKKLMKGTSCQLQRWEAQHILLHFEDSKDYETFGRLFLEEKLDDCEGFRVNAIEPSILTNPPRCFVEIETTQGTETRDTLMSFISYFSGAFKHVNILEVESLTPAGRSGGGEEPQDGDIPHMAITLMFSSQAQSRAAEVLKVLSAGDPWRPYRLPEPVAKELEDDNTTYFRHATLGLPLWGVKTGASESGVRLTLFVKEGSDFQQMEKFYGKVTGVSPLQQSRGTAVKRSTYPLSNRLEFTLALYQGLTPHAHENHLLYFQTNEQAIGAQKLAEDHWQLKDPENNTVLLFTTMK
;
A
#
# COMPACT_ATOMS: atom_id res chain seq x y z
N MET A 1 -8.64 26.27 -15.10
CA MET A 1 -7.98 24.96 -15.04
C MET A 1 -6.68 25.15 -14.29
N ALA A 2 -6.66 24.84 -13.00
CA ALA A 2 -5.42 24.83 -12.23
C ALA A 2 -4.65 23.57 -12.64
N GLN A 3 -3.38 23.73 -13.03
CA GLN A 3 -2.51 22.57 -13.19
C GLN A 3 -2.28 21.96 -11.79
N PRO A 4 -2.39 20.63 -11.63
CA PRO A 4 -2.07 19.99 -10.35
C PRO A 4 -0.60 20.27 -10.02
N HIS A 5 -0.36 20.61 -8.75
CA HIS A 5 0.98 20.83 -8.22
C HIS A 5 1.79 19.51 -8.37
N PRO A 6 3.08 19.57 -8.72
CA PRO A 6 3.90 18.39 -9.01
C PRO A 6 4.16 17.43 -7.82
N ASP A 7 3.57 17.69 -6.64
CA ASP A 7 3.82 16.94 -5.40
C ASP A 7 2.58 16.22 -4.82
N GLU A 8 1.43 16.17 -5.52
CA GLU A 8 0.22 15.49 -5.00
C GLU A 8 0.29 13.96 -5.15
N SER A 9 1.01 13.31 -4.24
CA SER A 9 1.10 11.84 -4.14
C SER A 9 -0.13 11.17 -3.51
N ASP A 10 -1.05 11.95 -2.92
CA ASP A 10 -2.16 11.44 -2.09
C ASP A 10 -3.35 10.89 -2.90
N GLY A 11 -3.29 10.98 -4.23
CA GLY A 11 -4.34 10.49 -5.12
C GLY A 11 -5.24 11.60 -5.65
N ILE A 12 -6.31 11.21 -6.34
CA ILE A 12 -7.21 12.16 -7.03
C ILE A 12 -8.57 12.15 -6.32
N PHE A 13 -8.88 13.21 -5.57
CA PHE A 13 -10.16 13.36 -4.88
C PHE A 13 -11.23 13.95 -5.78
N LEU A 14 -12.46 13.43 -5.69
CA LEU A 14 -13.59 13.91 -6.48
C LEU A 14 -14.27 15.07 -5.74
N GLU A 15 -13.80 16.30 -6.00
CA GLU A 15 -14.26 17.51 -5.28
C GLU A 15 -15.48 18.18 -5.95
N ASN A 16 -15.71 17.91 -7.23
CA ASN A 16 -16.82 18.50 -7.97
C ASN A 16 -18.10 17.65 -7.85
N GLU A 17 -19.25 18.34 -7.94
CA GLU A 17 -20.56 17.70 -7.97
C GLU A 17 -20.66 16.63 -9.06
N LEU A 18 -21.47 15.61 -8.81
CA LEU A 18 -21.80 14.58 -9.81
C LEU A 18 -22.31 15.27 -11.09
N PRO A 19 -21.79 14.93 -12.29
CA PRO A 19 -22.43 15.39 -13.52
C PRO A 19 -23.90 14.98 -13.51
N SER A 20 -24.78 15.89 -13.93
CA SER A 20 -26.22 15.68 -13.98
C SER A 20 -26.67 14.64 -15.02
N SER A 21 -25.75 14.06 -15.80
CA SER A 21 -26.03 12.97 -16.73
C SER A 21 -25.58 11.63 -16.13
N LYS A 22 -26.41 10.61 -16.35
CA LYS A 22 -26.12 9.19 -16.07
C LYS A 22 -25.04 8.61 -16.99
N ASP A 23 -24.01 9.40 -17.30
CA ASP A 23 -22.84 8.87 -17.98
C ASP A 23 -21.98 8.24 -16.89
N GLU A 24 -21.97 6.90 -16.89
CA GLU A 24 -21.09 6.08 -16.07
C GLU A 24 -19.70 6.69 -16.11
N ALA A 25 -19.18 7.07 -14.94
CA ALA A 25 -17.78 7.49 -14.87
C ALA A 25 -16.95 6.34 -15.45
N ASP A 26 -16.08 6.66 -16.40
CA ASP A 26 -15.19 5.67 -17.00
C ASP A 26 -14.18 5.25 -15.91
N TYR A 27 -14.55 4.24 -15.10
CA TYR A 27 -13.84 3.76 -13.91
C TYR A 27 -12.57 2.96 -14.26
N SER A 28 -11.93 3.25 -15.39
CA SER A 28 -10.87 2.41 -15.98
C SER A 28 -9.46 2.67 -15.44
N LEU A 29 -9.33 3.19 -14.23
CA LEU A 29 -8.10 3.17 -13.44
C LEU A 29 -8.41 2.54 -12.08
N SER A 30 -7.64 1.51 -11.70
CA SER A 30 -7.83 0.75 -10.46
C SER A 30 -7.80 1.68 -9.24
N VAL A 31 -8.97 2.09 -8.76
CA VAL A 31 -9.07 3.05 -7.64
C VAL A 31 -8.42 2.46 -6.39
N VAL A 32 -8.51 1.15 -6.15
CA VAL A 32 -7.77 0.45 -5.08
C VAL A 32 -6.84 -0.60 -5.71
N ASN A 33 -5.55 -0.55 -5.34
CA ASN A 33 -4.56 -1.49 -5.85
C ASN A 33 -4.75 -2.90 -5.24
N LEU A 34 -4.74 -3.92 -6.10
CA LEU A 34 -4.76 -5.33 -5.71
C LEU A 34 -3.52 -6.03 -6.27
N THR A 35 -2.76 -6.63 -5.37
CA THR A 35 -1.54 -7.36 -5.65
C THR A 35 -1.70 -8.78 -5.15
N ARG A 36 -1.31 -9.79 -5.93
CA ARG A 36 -1.36 -11.18 -5.48
C ARG A 36 0.04 -11.68 -5.16
N ALA A 37 0.22 -12.21 -3.97
CA ALA A 37 1.49 -12.80 -3.55
C ALA A 37 1.89 -13.99 -4.44
N ALA A 38 0.92 -14.69 -5.04
CA ALA A 38 1.17 -15.74 -6.04
C ALA A 38 1.83 -15.19 -7.32
N ASP A 39 1.57 -13.92 -7.67
CA ASP A 39 2.19 -13.27 -8.83
C ASP A 39 3.63 -12.79 -8.51
N ILE A 40 4.01 -12.77 -7.22
CA ILE A 40 5.37 -12.45 -6.77
C ILE A 40 6.23 -13.69 -6.92
N PRO A 41 7.35 -13.64 -7.66
CA PRO A 41 8.12 -14.85 -7.89
C PRO A 41 8.77 -15.38 -6.62
N LEU A 42 8.73 -16.69 -6.46
CA LEU A 42 9.17 -17.32 -5.22
C LEU A 42 10.71 -17.32 -5.03
N ARG A 43 11.53 -16.96 -6.03
CA ARG A 43 12.97 -17.33 -6.08
C ARG A 43 13.99 -16.28 -6.56
N TYR A 44 13.61 -15.05 -6.92
CA TYR A 44 14.49 -14.14 -7.68
C TYR A 44 15.25 -13.05 -6.90
N PHE A 45 15.33 -13.14 -5.57
CA PHE A 45 15.71 -12.02 -4.70
C PHE A 45 17.08 -12.13 -4.07
N LEU A 46 18.04 -12.72 -4.77
CA LEU A 46 19.41 -12.77 -4.28
C LEU A 46 20.32 -12.07 -5.28
N PRO A 47 21.06 -11.02 -4.87
CA PRO A 47 22.23 -10.63 -5.63
C PRO A 47 23.15 -11.85 -5.74
N LYS A 48 23.61 -12.19 -6.95
CA LYS A 48 24.71 -13.14 -7.12
C LYS A 48 25.90 -12.62 -6.32
N ILE A 49 26.14 -13.16 -5.13
CA ILE A 49 27.35 -12.85 -4.37
C ILE A 49 28.51 -13.46 -5.15
N PHE A 50 29.33 -12.59 -5.75
CA PHE A 50 30.43 -12.93 -6.62
C PHE A 50 31.45 -13.85 -5.94
N SER A 51 31.38 -15.13 -6.25
CA SER A 51 32.47 -16.10 -6.11
C SER A 51 32.22 -17.22 -7.13
N PRO A 52 33.24 -18.00 -7.53
CA PRO A 52 33.02 -19.16 -8.39
C PRO A 52 32.25 -20.19 -7.55
N ILE A 53 30.93 -20.21 -7.71
CA ILE A 53 30.04 -21.00 -6.87
C ILE A 53 30.06 -22.45 -7.38
N GLU A 54 30.58 -23.37 -6.57
CA GLU A 54 30.45 -24.81 -6.77
C GLU A 54 28.98 -25.21 -6.95
N ALA A 55 28.72 -26.24 -7.78
CA ALA A 55 27.37 -26.74 -8.04
C ALA A 55 26.54 -27.08 -6.79
N SER A 56 27.20 -27.29 -5.64
CA SER A 56 26.62 -27.51 -4.31
C SER A 56 25.85 -26.30 -3.75
N MET A 57 26.21 -25.08 -4.14
CA MET A 57 25.60 -23.82 -3.71
C MET A 57 24.50 -23.32 -4.64
N ARG A 58 24.11 -24.04 -5.71
CA ARG A 58 22.85 -23.75 -6.44
C ARG A 58 21.61 -23.81 -5.53
N ARG A 59 21.73 -24.43 -4.35
CA ARG A 59 20.72 -24.38 -3.27
C ARG A 59 20.67 -23.04 -2.52
N SER A 60 21.69 -22.19 -2.60
CA SER A 60 21.72 -20.89 -1.93
C SER A 60 20.89 -19.83 -2.64
N CYS A 61 20.40 -20.08 -3.85
CA CYS A 61 19.39 -19.26 -4.53
C CYS A 61 17.96 -19.52 -4.01
N GLN A 62 17.79 -20.35 -2.97
CA GLN A 62 16.52 -20.55 -2.30
C GLN A 62 16.20 -19.40 -1.35
N ARG A 63 14.94 -18.98 -1.38
CA ARG A 63 14.31 -18.06 -0.43
C ARG A 63 14.69 -18.47 1.00
N VAL A 64 15.39 -17.60 1.73
CA VAL A 64 15.66 -17.80 3.16
C VAL A 64 14.41 -17.51 4.00
N SER A 65 13.44 -16.78 3.44
CA SER A 65 12.21 -16.33 4.10
C SER A 65 10.97 -17.00 3.50
N GLU A 66 10.02 -17.42 4.33
CA GLU A 66 8.72 -17.94 3.86
C GLU A 66 7.81 -16.82 3.33
N LYS A 67 8.11 -15.53 3.56
CA LYS A 67 7.28 -14.39 3.13
C LYS A 67 7.67 -13.82 1.77
N ALA A 68 6.67 -13.37 1.01
CA ALA A 68 6.90 -12.86 -0.33
C ALA A 68 7.66 -11.53 -0.23
N PRO A 69 8.65 -11.29 -1.10
CA PRO A 69 9.40 -10.04 -1.11
C PRO A 69 8.49 -8.87 -1.46
N LYS A 70 8.83 -7.70 -0.89
CA LYS A 70 8.08 -6.46 -1.16
C LYS A 70 8.43 -5.94 -2.56
N TYR A 71 7.43 -5.34 -3.22
CA TYR A 71 7.62 -4.71 -4.52
C TYR A 71 8.52 -3.49 -4.40
N ARG A 72 9.39 -3.29 -5.37
CA ARG A 72 10.11 -2.03 -5.52
C ARG A 72 9.15 -0.93 -5.93
N LEU A 73 9.16 0.16 -5.17
CA LEU A 73 8.32 1.32 -5.44
C LEU A 73 9.11 2.33 -6.28
N LEU A 74 8.77 2.39 -7.56
CA LEU A 74 9.37 3.28 -8.55
C LEU A 74 8.45 4.48 -8.75
N ASN A 75 8.98 5.70 -8.69
CA ASN A 75 8.19 6.89 -8.99
C ASN A 75 7.67 6.83 -10.45
N THR A 76 6.47 7.34 -10.70
CA THR A 76 5.90 7.41 -12.06
C THR A 76 6.71 8.28 -13.02
N ASP A 77 7.67 9.08 -12.55
CA ASP A 77 8.62 9.82 -13.39
C ASP A 77 10.00 9.15 -13.50
N TRP A 78 10.25 8.05 -12.78
CA TRP A 78 11.53 7.34 -12.73
C TRP A 78 12.03 6.91 -14.11
N GLY A 79 13.30 7.17 -14.40
CA GLY A 79 14.02 6.67 -15.58
C GLY A 79 13.61 7.23 -16.94
N ASN A 80 14.47 6.94 -17.93
CA ASN A 80 14.30 7.35 -19.31
C ASN A 80 13.25 6.48 -20.01
N ARG A 81 12.34 7.12 -20.75
CA ARG A 81 11.24 6.44 -21.45
C ARG A 81 11.67 5.95 -22.83
N LEU A 82 11.34 4.69 -23.15
CA LEU A 82 11.59 4.09 -24.47
C LEU A 82 10.30 3.79 -25.24
N SER A 83 9.18 3.58 -24.53
CA SER A 83 7.86 3.32 -25.10
C SER A 83 6.79 4.12 -24.37
N SER A 84 5.63 4.33 -25.01
CA SER A 84 4.45 4.86 -24.32
C SER A 84 4.07 3.89 -23.20
N ILE A 85 3.94 4.41 -21.98
CA ILE A 85 3.62 3.60 -20.81
C ILE A 85 2.22 3.01 -21.04
N LYS A 86 2.13 1.68 -21.12
CA LYS A 86 0.85 1.01 -20.84
C LYS A 86 0.71 1.01 -19.33
N GLU A 87 0.17 2.09 -18.78
CA GLU A 87 -0.38 2.05 -17.42
C GLU A 87 -1.61 1.17 -17.49
N GLY A 88 -1.52 -0.04 -16.94
CA GLY A 88 -2.54 -1.06 -17.15
C GLY A 88 -2.21 -2.37 -16.45
N PRO A 89 -3.09 -3.38 -16.58
CA PRO A 89 -2.87 -4.69 -16.00
C PRO A 89 -1.59 -5.33 -16.55
N GLY A 90 -0.88 -6.05 -15.69
CA GLY A 90 0.37 -6.73 -16.00
C GLY A 90 1.37 -6.66 -14.85
N ILE A 91 2.55 -7.24 -15.06
CA ILE A 91 3.60 -7.33 -14.04
C ILE A 91 4.81 -6.52 -14.51
N LEU A 92 5.33 -5.67 -13.63
CA LEU A 92 6.56 -4.93 -13.86
C LEU A 92 7.73 -5.61 -13.16
N ALA A 93 8.85 -5.72 -13.87
CA ALA A 93 10.09 -6.30 -13.36
C ALA A 93 11.26 -5.34 -13.56
N LEU A 94 11.90 -4.95 -12.46
CA LEU A 94 13.14 -4.20 -12.45
C LEU A 94 14.30 -5.18 -12.55
N VAL A 95 15.02 -5.09 -13.65
CA VAL A 95 16.17 -5.92 -13.97
C VAL A 95 17.43 -5.12 -13.72
N THR A 96 18.31 -5.63 -12.85
CA THR A 96 19.61 -5.02 -12.58
C THR A 96 20.69 -5.68 -13.42
N VAL A 97 21.50 -4.91 -14.14
CA VAL A 97 22.64 -5.42 -14.93
C VAL A 97 23.99 -5.04 -14.31
N GLU A 98 25.05 -5.80 -14.61
CA GLU A 98 26.40 -5.56 -14.07
C GLU A 98 26.99 -4.19 -14.44
N ASN A 99 27.31 -3.41 -13.38
CA ASN A 99 28.39 -2.41 -13.22
C ASN A 99 28.78 -1.52 -14.42
N LYS A 100 27.84 -1.25 -15.32
CA LYS A 100 27.93 -0.19 -16.32
C LYS A 100 26.59 0.51 -16.38
N ALA A 101 26.64 1.84 -16.37
CA ALA A 101 25.45 2.62 -16.71
C ALA A 101 24.97 2.16 -18.09
N VAL A 102 23.73 1.71 -18.18
CA VAL A 102 23.10 1.36 -19.43
C VAL A 102 22.79 2.63 -20.18
N ASP A 103 23.00 2.61 -21.49
CA ASP A 103 22.52 3.63 -22.41
C ASP A 103 21.40 3.05 -23.27
N GLN A 104 20.72 3.90 -24.04
CA GLN A 104 19.62 3.45 -24.90
C GLN A 104 20.04 2.31 -25.84
N HIS A 105 21.27 2.34 -26.36
CA HIS A 105 21.77 1.31 -27.28
C HIS A 105 21.92 -0.06 -26.59
N THR A 106 22.46 -0.06 -25.37
CA THR A 106 22.60 -1.22 -24.50
C THR A 106 21.24 -1.80 -24.16
N VAL A 107 20.30 -0.95 -23.77
CA VAL A 107 18.95 -1.32 -23.37
C VAL A 107 18.20 -2.00 -24.53
N SER A 108 18.31 -1.46 -25.76
CA SER A 108 17.74 -2.10 -26.96
C SER A 108 18.36 -3.46 -27.31
N LYS A 109 19.65 -3.67 -27.02
CA LYS A 109 20.30 -4.99 -27.20
C LYS A 109 19.78 -6.01 -26.19
N VAL A 110 19.71 -5.63 -24.92
CA VAL A 110 19.16 -6.47 -23.85
C VAL A 110 17.72 -6.86 -24.16
N GLU A 111 16.89 -5.91 -24.57
CA GLU A 111 15.50 -6.16 -24.99
C GLU A 111 15.44 -7.17 -26.14
N SER A 112 16.25 -6.98 -27.18
CA SER A 112 16.29 -7.86 -28.35
C SER A 112 16.71 -9.28 -27.97
N HIS A 113 17.67 -9.41 -27.06
CA HIS A 113 18.13 -10.71 -26.56
C HIS A 113 17.03 -11.42 -25.76
N ILE A 114 16.40 -10.72 -24.81
CA ILE A 114 15.29 -11.24 -24.00
C ILE A 114 14.15 -11.71 -24.90
N LYS A 115 13.71 -10.88 -25.86
CA LYS A 115 12.66 -11.22 -26.83
C LYS A 115 12.98 -12.48 -27.65
N LYS A 116 14.24 -12.67 -28.06
CA LYS A 116 14.68 -13.89 -28.76
C LYS A 116 14.56 -15.13 -27.87
N LEU A 117 14.98 -15.05 -26.61
CA LEU A 117 14.91 -16.16 -25.66
C LEU A 117 13.46 -16.54 -25.32
N MET A 118 12.60 -15.53 -25.24
CA MET A 118 11.20 -15.63 -24.84
C MET A 118 10.26 -16.18 -25.95
N LYS A 119 10.74 -16.32 -27.20
CA LYS A 119 10.09 -17.07 -28.30
C LYS A 119 8.59 -16.80 -28.48
N GLY A 120 8.19 -15.53 -28.61
CA GLY A 120 6.82 -15.13 -28.97
C GLY A 120 5.90 -14.78 -27.78
N THR A 121 6.45 -14.69 -26.56
CA THR A 121 5.78 -14.13 -25.39
C THR A 121 5.90 -12.60 -25.34
N SER A 122 4.98 -11.96 -24.61
CA SER A 122 4.84 -10.51 -24.55
C SER A 122 5.72 -9.90 -23.44
N CYS A 123 6.88 -9.37 -23.83
CA CYS A 123 7.74 -8.60 -22.94
C CYS A 123 8.06 -7.26 -23.61
N GLN A 124 7.77 -6.17 -22.91
CA GLN A 124 8.01 -4.82 -23.38
C GLN A 124 8.95 -4.08 -22.45
N LEU A 125 9.94 -3.42 -23.02
CA LEU A 125 10.78 -2.53 -22.26
C LEU A 125 10.09 -1.18 -22.11
N GLN A 126 9.90 -0.73 -20.87
CA GLN A 126 9.25 0.54 -20.60
C GLN A 126 10.26 1.64 -20.30
N ARG A 127 11.16 1.40 -19.34
CA ARG A 127 12.08 2.43 -18.83
C ARG A 127 13.45 1.88 -18.49
N TRP A 128 14.42 2.77 -18.35
CA TRP A 128 15.75 2.43 -17.86
C TRP A 128 16.40 3.61 -17.14
N GLU A 129 17.24 3.31 -16.16
CA GLU A 129 18.07 4.30 -15.48
C GLU A 129 19.27 3.65 -14.80
N ALA A 130 20.44 4.29 -14.92
CA ALA A 130 21.68 3.81 -14.34
C ALA A 130 21.95 2.35 -14.72
N GLN A 131 21.81 1.39 -13.80
CA GLN A 131 22.03 -0.04 -14.03
C GLN A 131 20.73 -0.86 -14.13
N HIS A 132 19.58 -0.19 -14.20
CA HIS A 132 18.27 -0.83 -14.08
C HIS A 132 17.47 -0.68 -15.37
N ILE A 133 16.72 -1.74 -15.70
CA ILE A 133 15.81 -1.82 -16.83
C ILE A 133 14.45 -2.28 -16.33
N LEU A 134 13.40 -1.54 -16.65
CA LEU A 134 12.03 -1.89 -16.29
C LEU A 134 11.33 -2.57 -17.47
N LEU A 135 10.96 -3.84 -17.26
CA LEU A 135 10.22 -4.66 -18.19
C LEU A 135 8.75 -4.77 -17.75
N HIS A 136 7.85 -4.88 -18.72
CA HIS A 136 6.43 -5.13 -18.53
C HIS A 136 6.02 -6.43 -19.22
N PHE A 137 5.24 -7.23 -18.51
CA PHE A 137 4.68 -8.50 -18.95
C PHE A 137 3.15 -8.42 -18.87
N GLU A 138 2.46 -8.79 -19.95
CA GLU A 138 0.98 -8.77 -19.97
C GLU A 138 0.39 -9.98 -19.22
N ASP A 139 1.10 -11.11 -19.18
CA ASP A 139 0.68 -12.37 -18.52
C ASP A 139 1.71 -12.82 -17.46
N SER A 140 1.24 -13.36 -16.34
CA SER A 140 2.09 -13.94 -15.29
C SER A 140 2.93 -15.13 -15.80
N LYS A 141 2.45 -15.87 -16.79
CA LYS A 141 3.21 -16.97 -17.42
C LYS A 141 4.45 -16.47 -18.18
N ASP A 142 4.36 -15.30 -18.80
CA ASP A 142 5.48 -14.70 -19.52
C ASP A 142 6.56 -14.28 -18.52
N TYR A 143 6.14 -13.71 -17.39
CA TYR A 143 7.02 -13.35 -16.29
C TYR A 143 7.66 -14.58 -15.62
N GLU A 144 6.91 -15.66 -15.39
CA GLU A 144 7.45 -16.93 -14.89
C GLU A 144 8.49 -17.53 -15.83
N THR A 145 8.24 -17.46 -17.15
CA THR A 145 9.16 -17.92 -18.18
C THR A 145 10.45 -17.12 -18.15
N PHE A 146 10.36 -15.79 -18.06
CA PHE A 146 11.51 -14.90 -17.93
C PHE A 146 12.34 -15.23 -16.67
N GLY A 147 11.67 -15.42 -15.54
CA GLY A 147 12.33 -15.87 -14.31
C GLY A 147 13.04 -17.21 -14.49
N ARG A 148 12.42 -18.19 -15.15
CA ARG A 148 13.06 -19.49 -15.39
C ARG A 148 14.34 -19.36 -16.20
N LEU A 149 14.34 -18.51 -17.24
CA LEU A 149 15.53 -18.23 -18.03
C LEU A 149 16.67 -17.63 -17.18
N PHE A 150 16.32 -16.80 -16.20
CA PHE A 150 17.29 -16.27 -15.23
C PHE A 150 17.90 -17.37 -14.33
N LEU A 151 17.08 -18.29 -13.79
CA LEU A 151 17.60 -19.42 -12.99
C LEU A 151 18.48 -20.37 -13.79
N GLU A 152 18.15 -20.55 -15.06
CA GLU A 152 18.90 -21.39 -15.99
C GLU A 152 20.16 -20.71 -16.52
N GLU A 153 20.52 -19.53 -16.00
CA GLU A 153 21.71 -18.73 -16.39
C GLU A 153 21.71 -18.33 -17.87
N LYS A 154 20.56 -18.41 -18.55
CA LYS A 154 20.43 -18.02 -19.96
C LYS A 154 20.45 -16.51 -20.17
N LEU A 155 20.36 -15.74 -19.09
CA LEU A 155 20.48 -14.27 -19.08
C LEU A 155 21.87 -13.78 -18.64
N ASP A 156 22.84 -14.69 -18.43
CA ASP A 156 24.20 -14.33 -18.00
C ASP A 156 25.07 -13.78 -19.15
N ASP A 157 24.66 -14.00 -20.41
CA ASP A 157 25.34 -13.48 -21.61
C ASP A 157 24.35 -12.75 -22.53
N CYS A 158 23.76 -11.67 -22.01
CA CYS A 158 22.95 -10.75 -22.80
C CYS A 158 23.86 -9.78 -23.56
N GLU A 159 24.62 -10.29 -24.55
CA GLU A 159 25.49 -9.49 -25.43
C GLU A 159 26.57 -8.70 -24.65
N GLY A 160 27.26 -9.35 -23.71
CA GLY A 160 28.31 -8.74 -22.89
C GLY A 160 27.83 -8.05 -21.61
N PHE A 161 26.55 -8.21 -21.27
CA PHE A 161 25.96 -7.81 -19.99
C PHE A 161 25.43 -9.03 -19.25
N ARG A 162 25.57 -8.99 -17.92
CA ARG A 162 25.02 -10.01 -17.04
C ARG A 162 23.88 -9.43 -16.23
N VAL A 163 22.75 -10.15 -16.20
CA VAL A 163 21.65 -9.83 -15.29
C VAL A 163 22.00 -10.32 -13.88
N ASN A 164 21.92 -9.42 -12.90
CA ASN A 164 22.29 -9.69 -11.50
C ASN A 164 21.09 -9.93 -10.59
N ALA A 165 19.97 -9.27 -10.87
CA ALA A 165 18.76 -9.35 -10.08
C ALA A 165 17.52 -9.06 -10.92
N ILE A 166 16.40 -9.65 -10.53
CA ILE A 166 15.07 -9.37 -11.07
C ILE A 166 14.14 -9.13 -9.88
N GLU A 167 13.56 -7.94 -9.81
CA GLU A 167 12.70 -7.53 -8.70
C GLU A 167 11.32 -7.10 -9.21
N PRO A 168 10.21 -7.60 -8.64
CA PRO A 168 8.88 -7.15 -8.96
C PRO A 168 8.76 -5.69 -8.51
N SER A 169 8.14 -4.89 -9.36
CA SER A 169 8.11 -3.44 -9.18
C SER A 169 6.72 -2.90 -9.41
N ILE A 170 6.45 -1.71 -8.89
CA ILE A 170 5.23 -0.96 -9.15
C ILE A 170 5.66 0.46 -9.49
N LEU A 171 5.20 0.96 -10.64
CA LEU A 171 5.23 2.39 -10.95
C LEU A 171 4.09 3.07 -10.18
N THR A 172 4.44 3.87 -9.19
CA THR A 172 3.47 4.54 -8.33
C THR A 172 4.07 5.81 -7.72
N ASN A 173 3.20 6.75 -7.36
CA ASN A 173 3.58 7.85 -6.47
C ASN A 173 2.89 7.55 -5.14
N PRO A 174 3.52 6.73 -4.26
CA PRO A 174 2.87 6.29 -3.05
C PRO A 174 2.70 7.48 -2.10
N PRO A 175 1.60 7.55 -1.34
CA PRO A 175 1.43 8.59 -0.33
C PRO A 175 2.44 8.39 0.80
N ARG A 176 2.62 9.43 1.62
CA ARG A 176 3.51 9.37 2.80
C ARG A 176 3.11 8.30 3.82
N CYS A 177 1.84 7.90 3.83
CA CYS A 177 1.32 6.83 4.67
C CYS A 177 0.13 6.13 3.99
N PHE A 178 0.09 4.80 4.09
CA PHE A 178 -1.01 3.97 3.61
C PHE A 178 -1.13 2.68 4.44
N VAL A 179 -2.24 1.97 4.26
CA VAL A 179 -2.50 0.67 4.88
C VAL A 179 -2.45 -0.44 3.82
N GLU A 180 -1.74 -1.52 4.11
CA GLU A 180 -1.84 -2.76 3.34
C GLU A 180 -2.73 -3.75 4.10
N ILE A 181 -3.71 -4.33 3.41
CA ILE A 181 -4.62 -5.34 3.94
C ILE A 181 -4.25 -6.68 3.31
N GLU A 182 -3.71 -7.59 4.12
CA GLU A 182 -3.49 -8.98 3.73
C GLU A 182 -4.80 -9.76 3.81
N THR A 183 -5.12 -10.52 2.78
CA THR A 183 -6.39 -11.28 2.70
C THR A 183 -6.24 -12.49 1.77
N THR A 184 -7.04 -13.52 1.97
CA THR A 184 -7.16 -14.63 1.00
C THR A 184 -8.25 -14.36 -0.05
N GLN A 185 -9.00 -13.27 0.10
CA GLN A 185 -10.15 -12.88 -0.73
C GLN A 185 -9.90 -11.50 -1.36
N GLY A 186 -8.78 -11.35 -2.07
CA GLY A 186 -8.31 -10.05 -2.55
C GLY A 186 -9.28 -9.38 -3.53
N THR A 187 -9.86 -10.15 -4.44
CA THR A 187 -10.84 -9.62 -5.41
C THR A 187 -12.15 -9.17 -4.73
N GLU A 188 -12.72 -10.00 -3.86
CA GLU A 188 -13.94 -9.66 -3.08
C GLU A 188 -13.71 -8.45 -2.16
N THR A 189 -12.55 -8.41 -1.50
CA THR A 189 -12.14 -7.28 -0.65
C THR A 189 -12.06 -6.00 -1.46
N ARG A 190 -11.42 -6.05 -2.64
CA ARG A 190 -11.29 -4.90 -3.53
C ARG A 190 -12.65 -4.41 -3.98
N ASP A 191 -13.49 -5.29 -4.51
CA ASP A 191 -14.79 -4.91 -5.07
C ASP A 191 -15.72 -4.32 -3.98
N THR A 192 -15.63 -4.87 -2.75
CA THR A 192 -16.32 -4.32 -1.57
C THR A 192 -15.88 -2.89 -1.25
N LEU A 193 -14.57 -2.61 -1.26
CA LEU A 193 -14.05 -1.25 -1.03
C LEU A 193 -14.39 -0.28 -2.17
N MET A 194 -14.30 -0.76 -3.41
CA MET A 194 -14.61 0.01 -4.62
C MET A 194 -16.05 0.54 -4.66
N SER A 195 -16.99 -0.19 -4.04
CA SER A 195 -18.41 0.16 -4.01
C SER A 195 -18.71 1.55 -3.44
N PHE A 196 -17.84 2.07 -2.56
CA PHE A 196 -17.99 3.40 -1.99
C PHE A 196 -16.78 4.32 -2.26
N ILE A 197 -15.55 3.79 -2.35
CA ILE A 197 -14.37 4.63 -2.59
C ILE A 197 -14.42 5.33 -3.95
N SER A 198 -15.06 4.73 -4.95
CA SER A 198 -15.23 5.31 -6.29
C SER A 198 -16.03 6.63 -6.30
N TYR A 199 -16.87 6.87 -5.30
CA TYR A 199 -17.56 8.16 -5.12
C TYR A 199 -16.65 9.22 -4.50
N PHE A 200 -15.58 8.82 -3.82
CA PHE A 200 -14.67 9.70 -3.10
C PHE A 200 -13.42 10.05 -3.91
N SER A 201 -12.84 9.07 -4.63
CA SER A 201 -11.57 9.23 -5.32
C SER A 201 -11.55 8.48 -6.66
N GLY A 202 -10.93 9.09 -7.67
CA GLY A 202 -10.65 8.46 -8.96
C GLY A 202 -9.33 7.69 -9.01
N ALA A 203 -8.48 7.83 -7.99
CA ALA A 203 -7.22 7.10 -7.85
C ALA A 203 -6.82 7.09 -6.36
N PHE A 204 -7.27 6.08 -5.61
CA PHE A 204 -7.13 6.02 -4.16
C PHE A 204 -5.89 5.22 -3.74
N LYS A 205 -4.92 5.89 -3.11
CA LYS A 205 -3.61 5.30 -2.83
C LYS A 205 -3.34 4.96 -1.37
N HIS A 206 -4.29 5.23 -0.49
CA HIS A 206 -4.12 5.06 0.95
C HIS A 206 -4.45 3.64 1.46
N VAL A 207 -4.92 2.76 0.56
CA VAL A 207 -5.13 1.33 0.83
C VAL A 207 -4.58 0.50 -0.32
N ASN A 208 -3.80 -0.52 0.03
CA ASN A 208 -3.36 -1.59 -0.86
C ASN A 208 -3.93 -2.92 -0.36
N ILE A 209 -4.30 -3.81 -1.28
CA ILE A 209 -4.74 -5.16 -0.95
C ILE A 209 -3.68 -6.15 -1.42
N LEU A 210 -3.20 -6.98 -0.49
CA LEU A 210 -2.28 -8.07 -0.77
C LEU A 210 -3.02 -9.41 -0.61
N GLU A 211 -3.29 -10.08 -1.73
CA GLU A 211 -3.89 -11.41 -1.74
C GLU A 211 -2.82 -12.46 -1.45
N VAL A 212 -2.95 -13.18 -0.33
CA VAL A 212 -2.03 -14.24 0.10
C VAL A 212 -2.72 -15.61 0.07
N GLU A 213 -1.96 -16.67 -0.15
CA GLU A 213 -2.51 -18.04 -0.21
C GLU A 213 -3.08 -18.52 1.13
N SER A 214 -2.45 -18.09 2.23
CA SER A 214 -2.92 -18.32 3.58
C SER A 214 -2.48 -17.18 4.47
N LEU A 215 -3.35 -16.79 5.40
CA LEU A 215 -2.97 -15.92 6.50
C LEU A 215 -2.20 -16.77 7.52
N THR A 216 -1.07 -16.28 8.03
CA THR A 216 -0.36 -16.96 9.11
C THR A 216 -1.32 -17.20 10.27
N PRO A 217 -1.54 -18.46 10.69
CA PRO A 217 -2.41 -18.73 11.81
C PRO A 217 -1.65 -18.42 13.09
N ALA A 218 -1.88 -17.26 13.70
CA ALA A 218 -1.37 -16.98 15.03
C ALA A 218 -2.45 -16.33 15.89
N GLY A 219 -2.79 -17.01 17.00
CA GLY A 219 -3.71 -16.50 18.00
C GLY A 219 -5.17 -16.41 17.56
N ARG A 220 -5.79 -17.54 17.15
CA ARG A 220 -7.25 -17.67 17.28
C ARG A 220 -7.62 -17.51 18.76
N SER A 221 -7.90 -16.29 19.19
CA SER A 221 -8.87 -16.07 20.26
C SER A 221 -10.25 -16.09 19.60
N GLY A 222 -10.87 -17.28 19.61
CA GLY A 222 -12.27 -17.55 19.24
C GLY A 222 -12.56 -17.43 17.74
N GLY A 223 -13.30 -18.30 17.05
CA GLY A 223 -14.35 -19.15 17.57
C GLY A 223 -15.66 -18.37 17.77
N GLY A 224 -16.18 -17.68 16.75
CA GLY A 224 -17.60 -17.31 16.65
C GLY A 224 -18.25 -16.59 17.84
N GLU A 225 -17.48 -15.95 18.72
CA GLU A 225 -18.05 -15.11 19.78
C GLU A 225 -18.53 -13.80 19.15
N GLU A 226 -19.77 -13.42 19.46
CA GLU A 226 -20.30 -12.12 19.05
C GLU A 226 -19.35 -11.02 19.55
N PRO A 227 -19.01 -10.03 18.71
CA PRO A 227 -18.15 -8.94 19.13
C PRO A 227 -18.75 -8.26 20.36
N GLN A 228 -17.96 -8.18 21.44
CA GLN A 228 -18.36 -7.48 22.65
C GLN A 228 -18.54 -5.97 22.36
N ASP A 229 -19.39 -5.30 23.14
CA ASP A 229 -19.54 -3.86 23.06
C ASP A 229 -18.19 -3.17 23.26
N GLY A 230 -17.79 -2.31 22.32
CA GLY A 230 -16.49 -1.61 22.33
C GLY A 230 -15.37 -2.27 21.52
N ASP A 231 -15.59 -3.49 21.02
CA ASP A 231 -14.62 -4.22 20.20
C ASP A 231 -14.48 -3.62 18.79
N ILE A 232 -13.26 -3.22 18.42
CA ILE A 232 -12.95 -2.64 17.11
C ILE A 232 -11.57 -3.05 16.59
N PRO A 233 -11.38 -3.06 15.26
CA PRO A 233 -10.04 -3.08 14.68
C PRO A 233 -9.18 -1.95 15.24
N HIS A 234 -7.90 -2.22 15.51
CA HIS A 234 -6.94 -1.21 15.97
C HIS A 234 -6.73 -0.02 15.01
N MET A 235 -7.21 -0.08 13.76
CA MET A 235 -7.09 1.02 12.81
C MET A 235 -8.43 1.45 12.21
N ALA A 236 -8.51 2.73 11.86
CA ALA A 236 -9.55 3.29 11.01
C ALA A 236 -9.00 4.06 9.81
N ILE A 237 -9.77 4.07 8.73
CA ILE A 237 -9.55 4.89 7.54
C ILE A 237 -10.76 5.80 7.39
N THR A 238 -10.57 7.10 7.57
CA THR A 238 -11.64 8.08 7.48
C THR A 238 -11.52 8.87 6.18
N LEU A 239 -12.56 8.81 5.36
CA LEU A 239 -12.75 9.63 4.18
C LEU A 239 -13.28 11.00 4.62
N MET A 240 -12.48 12.05 4.44
CA MET A 240 -12.84 13.42 4.81
C MET A 240 -13.36 14.13 3.57
N PHE A 241 -14.57 14.68 3.65
CA PHE A 241 -15.22 15.40 2.57
C PHE A 241 -15.28 16.89 2.87
N SER A 242 -14.74 17.70 1.97
CA SER A 242 -14.89 19.15 2.02
C SER A 242 -16.36 19.56 1.87
N SER A 243 -16.66 20.85 2.13
CA SER A 243 -17.99 21.41 1.88
C SER A 243 -18.47 21.26 0.43
N GLN A 244 -17.55 21.20 -0.54
CA GLN A 244 -17.87 21.04 -1.96
C GLN A 244 -18.22 19.58 -2.33
N ALA A 245 -17.69 18.61 -1.59
CA ALA A 245 -17.85 17.18 -1.86
C ALA A 245 -19.00 16.52 -1.07
N GLN A 246 -19.91 17.30 -0.47
CA GLN A 246 -20.97 16.75 0.40
C GLN A 246 -21.98 15.85 -0.32
N SER A 247 -22.27 16.12 -1.59
CA SER A 247 -23.13 15.24 -2.41
C SER A 247 -22.51 13.85 -2.60
N ARG A 248 -21.18 13.78 -2.74
CA ARG A 248 -20.42 12.52 -2.78
C ARG A 248 -20.43 11.81 -1.42
N ALA A 249 -20.27 12.57 -0.34
CA ALA A 249 -20.35 12.04 1.02
C ALA A 249 -21.71 11.36 1.27
N ALA A 250 -22.81 11.96 0.78
CA ALA A 250 -24.14 11.40 0.89
C ALA A 250 -24.28 10.07 0.12
N GLU A 251 -23.70 9.92 -1.07
CA GLU A 251 -23.70 8.65 -1.79
C GLU A 251 -22.86 7.58 -1.06
N VAL A 252 -21.68 7.94 -0.52
CA VAL A 252 -20.88 7.01 0.30
C VAL A 252 -21.65 6.54 1.53
N LEU A 253 -22.26 7.48 2.27
CA LEU A 253 -23.09 7.15 3.44
C LEU A 253 -24.28 6.27 3.07
N LYS A 254 -24.92 6.53 1.93
CA LYS A 254 -26.04 5.74 1.42
C LYS A 254 -25.61 4.30 1.09
N VAL A 255 -24.47 4.11 0.42
CA VAL A 255 -23.91 2.78 0.14
C VAL A 255 -23.59 2.04 1.44
N LEU A 256 -22.86 2.69 2.36
CA LEU A 256 -22.44 2.07 3.63
C LEU A 256 -23.61 1.83 4.60
N SER A 257 -24.69 2.59 4.50
CA SER A 257 -25.89 2.45 5.34
C SER A 257 -26.97 1.56 4.73
N ALA A 258 -26.80 1.09 3.49
CA ALA A 258 -27.78 0.24 2.80
C ALA A 258 -27.97 -1.15 3.43
N GLY A 259 -27.07 -1.55 4.34
CA GLY A 259 -27.08 -2.84 5.03
C GLY A 259 -25.84 -3.68 4.70
N ASP A 260 -25.93 -4.99 4.93
CA ASP A 260 -24.80 -5.91 4.81
C ASP A 260 -24.00 -5.72 3.51
N PRO A 261 -22.65 -5.77 3.57
CA PRO A 261 -21.87 -6.24 4.71
C PRO A 261 -21.45 -5.13 5.70
N TRP A 262 -21.78 -3.86 5.44
CA TRP A 262 -21.38 -2.73 6.27
C TRP A 262 -22.42 -2.42 7.34
N ARG A 263 -21.95 -2.13 8.55
CA ARG A 263 -22.82 -1.77 9.68
C ARG A 263 -22.31 -0.50 10.35
N PRO A 264 -23.17 0.48 10.64
CA PRO A 264 -22.79 1.65 11.43
C PRO A 264 -22.25 1.21 12.79
N TYR A 265 -21.09 1.74 13.16
CA TYR A 265 -20.49 1.54 14.47
C TYR A 265 -20.78 2.75 15.36
N ARG A 266 -21.31 2.50 16.55
CA ARG A 266 -21.56 3.55 17.54
C ARG A 266 -20.40 3.58 18.53
N LEU A 267 -19.74 4.73 18.60
CA LEU A 267 -18.73 4.98 19.63
C LEU A 267 -19.38 4.93 21.02
N PRO A 268 -18.63 4.53 22.07
CA PRO A 268 -19.09 4.62 23.45
C PRO A 268 -19.63 6.02 23.78
N GLU A 269 -20.71 6.11 24.53
CA GLU A 269 -21.41 7.37 24.83
C GLU A 269 -20.49 8.50 25.34
N PRO A 270 -19.52 8.26 26.26
CA PRO A 270 -18.59 9.30 26.70
C PRO A 270 -17.73 9.87 25.56
N VAL A 271 -17.37 9.03 24.59
CA VAL A 271 -16.57 9.41 23.42
C VAL A 271 -17.45 10.09 22.37
N ALA A 272 -18.64 9.56 22.12
CA ALA A 272 -19.60 10.11 21.18
C ALA A 272 -19.99 11.54 21.54
N LYS A 273 -20.20 11.83 22.83
CA LYS A 273 -20.53 13.17 23.33
C LYS A 273 -19.41 14.19 23.10
N GLU A 274 -18.16 13.82 23.34
CA GLU A 274 -16.99 14.70 23.13
C GLU A 274 -16.70 14.94 21.63
N LEU A 275 -17.23 14.07 20.77
CA LEU A 275 -17.04 14.09 19.32
C LEU A 275 -18.31 14.44 18.53
N GLU A 276 -19.35 14.96 19.19
CA GLU A 276 -20.62 15.32 18.56
C GLU A 276 -20.42 16.26 17.35
N ASP A 277 -19.54 17.26 17.50
CA ASP A 277 -19.20 18.22 16.44
C ASP A 277 -18.20 17.70 15.39
N ASP A 278 -17.62 16.50 15.55
CA ASP A 278 -16.61 15.96 14.63
C ASP A 278 -17.23 15.40 13.33
N ASN A 279 -18.57 15.30 13.27
CA ASN A 279 -19.36 14.91 12.10
C ASN A 279 -18.81 13.66 11.37
N THR A 280 -18.35 12.68 12.14
CA THR A 280 -17.74 11.45 11.61
C THR A 280 -18.60 10.24 11.96
N THR A 281 -19.06 9.54 10.93
CA THR A 281 -19.80 8.28 11.07
C THR A 281 -18.87 7.12 10.76
N TYR A 282 -18.77 6.16 11.67
CA TYR A 282 -17.94 4.97 11.51
C TYR A 282 -18.77 3.76 11.07
N PHE A 283 -18.14 2.88 10.29
CA PHE A 283 -18.72 1.66 9.75
C PHE A 283 -17.75 0.50 9.93
N ARG A 284 -18.27 -0.63 10.40
CA ARG A 284 -17.55 -1.90 10.54
C ARG A 284 -18.07 -2.88 9.49
N HIS A 285 -17.15 -3.65 8.90
CA HIS A 285 -17.52 -4.75 8.03
C HIS A 285 -17.88 -5.99 8.85
N ALA A 286 -18.96 -6.69 8.50
CA ALA A 286 -19.49 -7.79 9.31
C ALA A 286 -18.62 -9.06 9.28
N THR A 287 -17.99 -9.37 8.14
CA THR A 287 -17.30 -10.67 7.93
C THR A 287 -15.81 -10.55 7.66
N LEU A 288 -15.41 -9.65 6.77
CA LEU A 288 -14.00 -9.36 6.47
C LEU A 288 -13.33 -8.61 7.64
N GLY A 289 -12.13 -9.03 8.01
CA GLY A 289 -11.27 -8.33 8.97
C GLY A 289 -10.66 -7.08 8.36
N LEU A 290 -11.47 -6.06 8.09
CA LEU A 290 -11.06 -4.77 7.53
C LEU A 290 -10.89 -3.71 8.63
N PRO A 291 -10.10 -2.63 8.37
CA PRO A 291 -10.11 -1.45 9.24
C PRO A 291 -11.52 -0.88 9.39
N LEU A 292 -11.73 -0.11 10.46
CA LEU A 292 -12.95 0.67 10.61
C LEU A 292 -12.99 1.77 9.53
N TRP A 293 -14.11 1.97 8.86
CA TRP A 293 -14.23 3.02 7.84
C TRP A 293 -15.02 4.20 8.37
N GLY A 294 -14.43 5.39 8.32
CA GLY A 294 -15.07 6.64 8.74
C GLY A 294 -15.49 7.48 7.53
N VAL A 295 -16.62 8.16 7.65
CA VAL A 295 -17.03 9.23 6.72
C VAL A 295 -17.17 10.51 7.52
N LYS A 296 -16.29 11.47 7.26
CA LYS A 296 -16.29 12.79 7.89
C LYS A 296 -16.85 13.83 6.93
N THR A 297 -17.95 14.46 7.32
CA THR A 297 -18.55 15.58 6.58
C THR A 297 -18.09 16.92 7.15
N GLY A 298 -18.14 17.98 6.35
CA GLY A 298 -17.77 19.33 6.78
C GLY A 298 -16.29 19.51 7.10
N ALA A 299 -15.40 18.69 6.52
CA ALA A 299 -13.96 18.94 6.62
C ALA A 299 -13.59 20.25 5.89
N SER A 300 -12.49 20.88 6.29
CA SER A 300 -11.96 22.06 5.58
C SER A 300 -11.52 21.70 4.15
N GLU A 301 -10.94 20.52 3.99
CA GLU A 301 -10.47 19.98 2.73
C GLU A 301 -10.84 18.48 2.62
N SER A 302 -11.00 17.99 1.39
CA SER A 302 -11.18 16.56 1.15
C SER A 302 -9.86 15.84 1.38
N GLY A 303 -9.85 14.64 1.94
CA GLY A 303 -8.61 13.93 2.24
C GLY A 303 -8.83 12.65 3.02
N VAL A 304 -7.74 12.03 3.46
CA VAL A 304 -7.79 10.78 4.23
C VAL A 304 -7.16 10.97 5.60
N ARG A 305 -7.83 10.45 6.62
CA ARG A 305 -7.26 10.31 7.96
C ARG A 305 -7.10 8.83 8.29
N LEU A 306 -5.86 8.41 8.48
CA LEU A 306 -5.51 7.09 9.01
C LEU A 306 -5.41 7.20 10.53
N THR A 307 -6.21 6.43 11.26
CA THR A 307 -6.24 6.46 12.73
C THR A 307 -5.75 5.14 13.28
N LEU A 308 -4.83 5.18 14.24
CA LEU A 308 -4.43 4.05 15.05
C LEU A 308 -5.00 4.26 16.47
N PHE A 309 -5.84 3.33 16.91
CA PHE A 309 -6.43 3.34 18.24
C PHE A 309 -5.46 2.74 19.24
N VAL A 310 -5.06 3.55 20.22
CA VAL A 310 -4.17 3.16 21.31
C VAL A 310 -5.00 2.45 22.38
N LYS A 311 -4.54 1.26 22.80
CA LYS A 311 -5.20 0.42 23.81
C LYS A 311 -5.13 1.06 25.19
N GLU A 312 -3.95 1.49 25.60
CA GLU A 312 -3.68 1.94 26.96
C GLU A 312 -3.17 3.38 27.04
N GLY A 313 -3.67 4.14 28.01
CA GLY A 313 -3.25 5.52 28.22
C GLY A 313 -1.77 5.67 28.62
N SER A 314 -1.21 4.66 29.28
CA SER A 314 0.22 4.53 29.61
C SER A 314 1.12 4.53 28.37
N ASP A 315 0.64 3.94 27.28
CA ASP A 315 1.42 3.78 26.05
C ASP A 315 1.27 4.97 25.11
N PHE A 316 0.21 5.78 25.27
CA PHE A 316 -0.06 6.91 24.38
C PHE A 316 1.13 7.85 24.19
N GLN A 317 1.84 8.22 25.27
CA GLN A 317 3.02 9.09 25.16
C GLN A 317 4.21 8.40 24.50
N GLN A 318 4.35 7.09 24.67
CA GLN A 318 5.41 6.30 24.04
C GLN A 318 5.12 6.14 22.55
N MET A 319 3.87 5.86 22.20
CA MET A 319 3.35 5.81 20.83
C MET A 319 3.55 7.17 20.14
N GLU A 320 3.24 8.27 20.81
CA GLU A 320 3.47 9.61 20.26
C GLU A 320 4.95 9.85 19.95
N LYS A 321 5.85 9.51 20.87
CA LYS A 321 7.30 9.63 20.63
C LYS A 321 7.78 8.71 19.50
N PHE A 322 7.22 7.51 19.39
CA PHE A 322 7.55 6.55 18.34
C PHE A 322 7.13 7.09 16.96
N TYR A 323 5.87 7.47 16.81
CA TYR A 323 5.34 7.96 15.53
C TYR A 323 5.85 9.35 15.16
N GLY A 324 6.22 10.20 16.12
CA GLY A 324 6.96 11.43 15.84
C GLY A 324 8.32 11.18 15.20
N LYS A 325 9.03 10.09 15.57
CA LYS A 325 10.27 9.68 14.91
C LYS A 325 10.02 9.05 13.54
N VAL A 326 9.00 8.21 13.42
CA VAL A 326 8.65 7.53 12.15
C VAL A 326 8.23 8.54 11.09
N THR A 327 7.40 9.51 11.46
CA THR A 327 6.86 10.51 10.52
C THR A 327 7.82 11.69 10.31
N GLY A 328 8.70 11.98 11.27
CA GLY A 328 9.50 13.20 11.30
C GLY A 328 8.68 14.47 11.52
N VAL A 329 7.39 14.34 11.87
CA VAL A 329 6.44 15.45 12.04
C VAL A 329 6.04 15.56 13.51
N SER A 330 5.91 16.79 14.01
CA SER A 330 5.37 17.03 15.35
C SER A 330 3.83 16.97 15.33
N PRO A 331 3.20 16.26 16.27
CA PRO A 331 1.74 16.12 16.26
C PRO A 331 1.03 17.36 16.78
N LEU A 332 -0.14 17.62 16.21
CA LEU A 332 -1.17 18.49 16.79
C LEU A 332 -1.91 17.70 17.87
N GLN A 333 -1.67 18.06 19.12
CA GLN A 333 -2.31 17.41 20.27
C GLN A 333 -3.70 18.01 20.51
N GLN A 334 -4.69 17.14 20.70
CA GLN A 334 -6.04 17.51 21.08
C GLN A 334 -6.53 16.59 22.19
N SER A 335 -6.99 17.15 23.29
CA SER A 335 -7.69 16.43 24.35
C SER A 335 -9.07 17.05 24.53
N ARG A 336 -10.12 16.23 24.51
CA ARG A 336 -11.51 16.65 24.74
C ARG A 336 -12.07 15.85 25.91
N GLY A 337 -12.34 16.55 27.00
CA GLY A 337 -12.71 15.94 28.28
C GLY A 337 -11.65 14.93 28.77
N THR A 338 -12.10 13.88 29.45
CA THR A 338 -11.28 12.75 29.88
C THR A 338 -11.39 11.54 28.95
N ALA A 339 -12.40 11.53 28.06
CA ALA A 339 -12.74 10.37 27.24
C ALA A 339 -11.96 10.30 25.92
N VAL A 340 -11.44 11.45 25.42
CA VAL A 340 -10.81 11.53 24.11
C VAL A 340 -9.45 12.21 24.19
N LYS A 341 -8.42 11.50 23.72
CA LYS A 341 -7.09 12.04 23.49
C LYS A 341 -6.63 11.69 22.08
N ARG A 342 -6.16 12.69 21.33
CA ARG A 342 -5.68 12.57 19.95
C ARG A 342 -4.35 13.28 19.77
N SER A 343 -3.49 12.67 18.96
CA SER A 343 -2.27 13.29 18.43
C SER A 343 -2.24 13.08 16.93
N THR A 344 -2.45 14.17 16.18
CA THR A 344 -2.61 14.14 14.72
C THR A 344 -1.36 14.70 14.04
N TYR A 345 -0.75 13.89 13.18
CA TYR A 345 0.39 14.20 12.34
C TYR A 345 -0.11 14.61 10.95
N PRO A 346 -0.01 15.89 10.56
CA PRO A 346 -0.36 16.33 9.22
C PRO A 346 0.77 15.91 8.26
N LEU A 347 0.61 14.78 7.58
CA LEU A 347 1.64 14.24 6.70
C LEU A 347 1.68 14.99 5.36
N SER A 348 0.53 15.47 4.90
CA SER A 348 0.38 16.36 3.76
C SER A 348 -0.89 17.22 3.94
N ASN A 349 -1.23 18.04 2.94
CA ASN A 349 -2.49 18.80 2.93
C ASN A 349 -3.72 17.90 2.91
N ARG A 350 -3.60 16.67 2.38
CA ARG A 350 -4.72 15.76 2.13
C ARG A 350 -4.63 14.46 2.94
N LEU A 351 -3.59 14.30 3.77
CA LEU A 351 -3.34 13.09 4.55
C LEU A 351 -2.98 13.41 6.00
N GLU A 352 -3.76 12.86 6.92
CA GLU A 352 -3.53 12.89 8.36
C GLU A 352 -3.26 11.48 8.90
N PHE A 353 -2.26 11.33 9.77
CA PHE A 353 -2.15 10.15 10.63
C PHE A 353 -2.50 10.54 12.07
N THR A 354 -3.38 9.81 12.74
CA THR A 354 -3.87 10.15 14.09
C THR A 354 -3.67 8.98 15.05
N LEU A 355 -3.02 9.24 16.18
CA LEU A 355 -3.13 8.37 17.35
C LEU A 355 -4.36 8.78 18.15
N ALA A 356 -5.23 7.83 18.45
CA ALA A 356 -6.47 8.08 19.18
C ALA A 356 -6.60 7.14 20.39
N LEU A 357 -6.77 7.71 21.57
CA LEU A 357 -7.17 6.97 22.77
C LEU A 357 -8.59 7.40 23.12
N TYR A 358 -9.52 6.48 22.96
CA TYR A 358 -10.94 6.67 23.24
C TYR A 358 -11.35 5.75 24.39
N GLN A 359 -11.85 6.34 25.47
CA GLN A 359 -12.26 5.59 26.65
C GLN A 359 -13.41 4.63 26.33
N GLY A 360 -13.26 3.36 26.73
CA GLY A 360 -14.28 2.32 26.53
C GLY A 360 -14.20 1.61 25.17
N LEU A 361 -13.25 1.98 24.30
CA LEU A 361 -12.90 1.16 23.15
C LEU A 361 -11.84 0.12 23.52
N THR A 362 -11.97 -1.07 22.95
CA THR A 362 -11.00 -2.16 23.10
C THR A 362 -10.46 -2.53 21.71
N PRO A 363 -9.45 -1.79 21.21
CA PRO A 363 -8.88 -2.07 19.90
C PRO A 363 -8.10 -3.38 19.90
N HIS A 364 -8.36 -4.26 18.93
CA HIS A 364 -7.58 -5.48 18.73
C HIS A 364 -6.66 -5.35 17.51
N ALA A 365 -5.42 -5.79 17.70
CA ALA A 365 -4.44 -5.83 16.64
C ALA A 365 -4.87 -6.89 15.62
N HIS A 366 -4.90 -6.48 14.36
CA HIS A 366 -5.14 -7.35 13.22
C HIS A 366 -3.81 -7.55 12.52
N GLU A 367 -3.24 -8.76 12.62
CA GLU A 367 -1.95 -9.05 11.98
C GLU A 367 -1.97 -8.87 10.45
N ASN A 368 -3.17 -8.90 9.87
CA ASN A 368 -3.40 -8.70 8.45
C ASN A 368 -3.50 -7.22 8.03
N HIS A 369 -3.34 -6.27 8.96
CA HIS A 369 -3.20 -4.86 8.61
C HIS A 369 -1.77 -4.40 8.87
N LEU A 370 -1.14 -3.82 7.85
CA LEU A 370 0.21 -3.31 7.93
C LEU A 370 0.21 -1.80 7.62
N LEU A 371 0.81 -1.02 8.50
CA LEU A 371 0.90 0.42 8.33
C LEU A 371 2.23 0.81 7.70
N TYR A 372 2.18 1.48 6.56
CA TYR A 372 3.36 1.91 5.82
C TYR A 372 3.62 3.40 6.01
N PHE A 373 4.88 3.79 6.16
CA PHE A 373 5.33 5.17 6.16
C PHE A 373 6.51 5.37 5.20
N GLN A 374 6.44 6.43 4.42
CA GLN A 374 7.57 6.89 3.63
C GLN A 374 8.61 7.52 4.55
N THR A 375 9.87 7.10 4.42
CA THR A 375 11.01 7.69 5.13
C THR A 375 12.06 8.13 4.13
N ASN A 376 12.90 9.10 4.52
CA ASN A 376 14.09 9.49 3.76
C ASN A 376 15.36 8.83 4.30
N GLU A 377 15.29 8.23 5.49
CA GLU A 377 16.45 7.68 6.19
C GLU A 377 16.14 6.29 6.77
N GLN A 378 17.19 5.48 6.94
CA GLN A 378 17.09 4.21 7.64
C GLN A 378 16.81 4.46 9.12
N ALA A 379 15.70 3.91 9.64
CA ALA A 379 15.40 4.01 11.06
C ALA A 379 16.28 3.07 11.90
N ILE A 380 16.87 3.60 12.98
CA ILE A 380 17.65 2.84 13.95
C ILE A 380 16.73 1.80 14.63
N GLY A 381 17.16 0.55 14.67
CA GLY A 381 16.40 -0.56 15.26
C GLY A 381 15.42 -1.25 14.30
N ALA A 382 15.34 -0.81 13.05
CA ALA A 382 14.49 -1.45 12.05
C ALA A 382 15.14 -2.70 11.44
N GLN A 383 14.35 -3.76 11.28
CA GLN A 383 14.75 -4.96 10.55
C GLN A 383 14.64 -4.68 9.04
N LYS A 384 15.75 -4.80 8.30
CA LYS A 384 15.74 -4.64 6.84
C LYS A 384 14.98 -5.83 6.20
N LEU A 385 13.96 -5.54 5.40
CA LEU A 385 13.19 -6.54 4.65
C LEU A 385 13.60 -6.61 3.18
N ALA A 386 13.82 -5.45 2.57
CA ALA A 386 14.32 -5.27 1.22
C ALA A 386 15.32 -4.11 1.21
N GLU A 387 15.90 -3.76 0.07
CA GLU A 387 16.81 -2.61 0.00
C GLU A 387 16.12 -1.29 0.36
N ASP A 388 14.84 -1.16 0.02
CA ASP A 388 13.99 0.01 0.19
C ASP A 388 12.86 -0.17 1.24
N HIS A 389 12.85 -1.30 1.97
CA HIS A 389 11.84 -1.60 2.98
C HIS A 389 12.45 -2.04 4.31
N TRP A 390 11.92 -1.52 5.41
CA TRP A 390 12.29 -1.88 6.77
C TRP A 390 11.07 -2.10 7.64
N GLN A 391 11.20 -2.94 8.66
CA GLN A 391 10.14 -3.28 9.60
C GLN A 391 10.49 -2.85 11.02
N LEU A 392 9.51 -2.29 11.71
CA LEU A 392 9.55 -1.92 13.12
C LEU A 392 8.35 -2.52 13.85
N LYS A 393 8.46 -2.54 15.16
CA LYS A 393 7.34 -2.76 16.08
C LYS A 393 7.12 -1.48 16.88
N ASP A 394 5.88 -1.04 16.95
CA ASP A 394 5.51 0.06 17.84
C ASP A 394 5.43 -0.43 19.31
N PRO A 395 5.26 0.48 20.28
CA PRO A 395 5.09 0.11 21.69
C PRO A 395 3.95 -0.89 21.99
N GLU A 396 2.92 -0.98 21.14
CA GLU A 396 1.82 -1.94 21.28
C GLU A 396 2.02 -3.22 20.45
N ASN A 397 3.22 -3.40 19.88
CA ASN A 397 3.64 -4.51 19.01
C ASN A 397 2.96 -4.57 17.63
N ASN A 398 2.32 -3.50 17.18
CA ASN A 398 1.81 -3.42 15.81
C ASN A 398 3.00 -3.38 14.82
N THR A 399 2.83 -4.02 13.66
CA THR A 399 3.86 -4.01 12.61
C THR A 399 3.80 -2.71 11.84
N VAL A 400 4.92 -1.98 11.82
CA VAL A 400 5.08 -0.75 11.06
C VAL A 400 6.14 -0.97 10.00
N LEU A 401 5.81 -0.67 8.75
CA LEU A 401 6.71 -0.77 7.62
C LEU A 401 7.16 0.63 7.18
N LEU A 402 8.46 0.78 6.99
CA LEU A 402 9.06 1.98 6.43
C LEU A 402 9.52 1.68 5.02
N PHE A 403 9.35 2.63 4.13
CA PHE A 403 9.82 2.49 2.75
C PHE A 403 10.45 3.77 2.20
N THR A 404 11.33 3.61 1.23
CA THR A 404 11.87 4.68 0.38
C THR A 404 11.42 4.46 -1.05
N THR A 405 11.23 5.51 -1.83
CA THR A 405 10.96 5.40 -3.27
C THR A 405 12.22 5.63 -4.08
N MET A 406 12.40 4.86 -5.17
CA MET A 406 13.40 5.21 -6.17
C MET A 406 12.88 6.39 -6.99
N LYS A 407 13.66 7.46 -7.00
CA LYS A 407 13.42 8.69 -7.75
C LYS A 407 14.11 8.64 -9.08
#